data_AF-A0A2N7RQL5-F1
#
_entry.id   AF-A0A2N7RQL5-F1
#
_cell.length_a   1.000
_cell.length_b   1.000
_cell.length_c   1.000
_cell.angle_alpha   90.00
_cell.angle_beta   90.00
_cell.angle_gamma   90.00
#
_symmetry.space_group_name_H-M   'P 1'
#
loop_
_entity.id
_entity.type
_entity.pdbx_description
1 polymer ?
#
loop_
_entity_poly.entity_id
_entity_poly.type
_entity_poly.pdbx_seq_one_letter_code
_entity_poly.pdbx_strand_id
1 'polypeptide(L)'
;MARLFLSVFILACVLPPAQADEHTVVVTPGKTDGACVSVDSAGRRVQSMACMNEKLLPAGEGASRQAPSLSTAETNLQRPSNQLGLYNRAALEHRMGNAFGKSVTPQRPPPPAPVSPLLPPPLPPR
;
A
#
# COMPACT_ATOMS: atom_id res chain seq x y z
N MET A 1 31.08 34.50 31.52
CA MET A 1 29.61 34.44 31.30
C MET A 1 29.22 34.31 29.83
N ALA A 2 29.71 35.17 28.90
CA ALA A 2 29.36 35.12 27.47
C ALA A 2 29.76 33.81 26.74
N ARG A 3 30.86 33.16 27.14
CA ARG A 3 31.31 31.89 26.54
C ARG A 3 30.45 30.68 26.89
N LEU A 4 29.78 30.71 28.05
CA LEU A 4 28.88 29.63 28.47
C LEU A 4 27.55 29.67 27.69
N PHE A 5 27.06 30.89 27.40
CA PHE A 5 25.87 31.11 26.57
C PHE A 5 26.08 30.69 25.11
N LEU A 6 27.28 30.93 24.55
CA LEU A 6 27.60 30.54 23.19
C LEU A 6 27.65 29.00 23.02
N SER A 7 28.14 28.26 24.03
CA SER A 7 28.16 26.80 24.00
C SER A 7 26.77 26.16 24.12
N VAL A 8 25.85 26.77 24.87
CA VAL A 8 24.46 26.27 24.98
C VAL A 8 23.68 26.49 23.69
N PHE A 9 23.92 27.61 23.01
CA PHE A 9 23.22 27.94 21.76
C PHE A 9 23.63 27.02 20.60
N ILE A 10 24.89 26.57 20.55
CA ILE A 10 25.34 25.62 19.51
C ILE A 10 24.85 24.19 19.78
N LEU A 11 24.65 23.78 21.03
CA LEU A 11 24.12 22.46 21.35
C LEU A 11 22.63 22.30 20.97
N ALA A 12 21.86 23.40 20.97
CA ALA A 12 20.43 23.39 20.64
C ALA A 12 20.14 23.21 19.13
N CYS A 13 21.09 23.51 18.24
CA CYS A 13 20.91 23.38 16.78
C CYS A 13 21.21 21.98 16.22
N VAL A 14 21.65 21.03 17.06
CA VAL A 14 21.98 19.65 16.62
C VAL A 14 20.83 18.67 16.85
N LEU A 15 19.69 19.11 17.39
CA LEU A 15 18.49 18.27 17.38
C LEU A 15 17.94 18.21 15.95
N PRO A 16 17.93 17.03 15.30
CA PRO A 16 17.25 16.89 14.03
C PRO A 16 15.78 17.25 14.23
N PRO A 17 15.16 18.07 13.37
CA PRO A 17 13.71 18.15 13.34
C PRO A 17 13.19 16.73 13.14
N ALA A 18 12.37 16.26 14.08
CA ALA A 18 11.57 15.07 13.90
C ALA A 18 10.72 15.30 12.64
N GLN A 19 11.17 14.78 11.51
CA GLN A 19 10.40 14.77 10.29
C GLN A 19 9.25 13.79 10.55
N ALA A 20 8.12 14.34 10.95
CA ALA A 20 6.84 13.66 10.91
C ALA A 20 6.51 13.47 9.42
N ASP A 21 6.82 12.30 8.90
CA ASP A 21 6.47 11.90 7.54
C ASP A 21 4.95 11.65 7.51
N GLU A 22 4.19 12.72 7.26
CA GLU A 22 2.71 12.78 7.34
C GLU A 22 1.99 11.89 6.31
N HIS A 23 2.71 11.10 5.51
CA HIS A 23 2.14 10.17 4.53
C HIS A 23 2.49 8.70 4.76
N THR A 24 3.21 8.37 5.82
CA THR A 24 3.42 6.97 6.21
C THR A 24 2.44 6.55 7.29
N VAL A 25 1.25 6.11 6.87
CA VAL A 25 0.42 5.27 7.74
C VAL A 25 1.14 3.93 7.86
N VAL A 26 1.98 3.80 8.88
CA VAL A 26 2.56 2.52 9.29
C VAL A 26 1.43 1.69 9.90
N VAL A 27 0.71 0.97 9.03
CA VAL A 27 -0.21 -0.08 9.48
C VAL A 27 0.67 -1.17 10.05
N THR A 28 0.75 -1.27 11.38
CA THR A 28 1.31 -2.44 12.04
C THR A 28 0.25 -3.53 11.95
N PRO A 29 0.39 -4.55 11.08
CA PRO A 29 -0.57 -5.64 11.07
C PRO A 29 -0.47 -6.38 12.40
N GLY A 30 -1.61 -6.76 12.96
CA GLY A 30 -1.61 -7.67 14.11
C GLY A 30 -0.87 -8.95 13.71
N LYS A 31 0.26 -9.22 14.36
CA LYS A 31 1.08 -10.40 14.12
C LYS A 31 0.26 -11.65 14.44
N THR A 32 0.10 -12.56 13.48
CA THR A 32 -0.56 -13.83 13.75
C THR A 32 0.49 -14.87 14.14
N ASP A 33 0.71 -15.06 15.44
CA ASP A 33 1.64 -16.06 16.00
C ASP A 33 1.10 -17.52 15.87
N GLY A 34 0.37 -17.83 14.79
CA GLY A 34 -0.30 -19.13 14.62
C GLY A 34 -0.50 -19.54 13.16
N ALA A 35 -0.89 -20.81 12.96
CA ALA A 35 -1.19 -21.36 11.64
C ALA A 35 -2.40 -20.66 11.00
N CYS A 36 -2.26 -20.24 9.74
CA CYS A 36 -3.31 -19.60 8.98
C CYS A 36 -4.46 -20.57 8.68
N VAL A 37 -5.53 -20.52 9.48
CA VAL A 37 -6.71 -21.36 9.27
C VAL A 37 -7.62 -20.73 8.20
N SER A 38 -8.05 -21.54 7.24
CA SER A 38 -9.10 -21.20 6.26
C SER A 38 -10.41 -21.82 6.70
N VAL A 39 -11.50 -21.05 6.73
CA VAL A 39 -12.83 -21.54 7.08
C VAL A 39 -13.69 -21.58 5.83
N ASP A 40 -14.37 -22.70 5.57
CA ASP A 40 -15.34 -22.81 4.50
C ASP A 40 -16.68 -22.22 4.95
N SER A 41 -17.12 -21.12 4.32
CA SER A 41 -18.47 -20.58 4.49
C SER A 41 -19.21 -20.66 3.15
N ALA A 42 -20.32 -21.38 3.11
CA ALA A 42 -21.15 -21.56 1.91
C ALA A 42 -20.38 -22.11 0.67
N GLY A 43 -19.48 -23.09 0.88
CA GLY A 43 -18.72 -23.74 -0.20
C GLY A 43 -17.54 -22.92 -0.75
N ARG A 44 -17.20 -21.80 -0.11
CA ARG A 44 -16.04 -20.97 -0.47
C ARG A 44 -15.07 -20.90 0.70
N ARG A 45 -13.79 -21.21 0.44
CA ARG A 45 -12.71 -21.00 1.41
C ARG A 45 -12.49 -19.52 1.62
N VAL A 46 -12.79 -19.06 2.83
CA VAL A 46 -12.46 -17.71 3.28
C VAL A 46 -11.16 -17.82 4.08
N GLN A 47 -10.08 -17.26 3.51
CA GLN A 47 -8.81 -17.13 4.22
C GLN A 47 -8.90 -15.99 5.23
N SER A 48 -8.24 -16.12 6.38
CA SER A 48 -8.16 -15.02 7.33
C SER A 48 -7.38 -13.85 6.71
N MET A 49 -8.00 -12.67 6.67
CA MET A 49 -7.39 -11.46 6.12
C MET A 49 -6.07 -11.10 6.82
N ALA A 50 -5.98 -11.37 8.12
CA ALA A 50 -4.75 -11.15 8.90
C ALA A 50 -3.57 -11.97 8.37
N CYS A 51 -3.76 -13.27 8.11
CA CYS A 51 -2.71 -14.10 7.52
C CYS A 51 -2.33 -13.65 6.10
N MET A 52 -3.34 -13.31 5.29
CA MET A 52 -3.10 -12.87 3.92
C MET A 52 -2.27 -11.59 3.89
N ASN A 53 -2.57 -10.65 4.77
CA ASN A 53 -1.80 -9.43 4.95
C ASN A 53 -0.38 -9.73 5.44
N GLU A 54 -0.20 -10.67 6.39
CA GLU A 54 1.14 -11.08 6.85
C GLU A 54 2.00 -11.68 5.72
N LYS A 55 1.40 -12.47 4.83
CA LYS A 55 2.10 -13.03 3.65
C LYS A 55 2.43 -11.99 2.57
N LEU A 56 1.65 -10.92 2.48
CA LEU A 56 1.88 -9.83 1.53
C LEU A 56 2.85 -8.77 2.03
N LEU A 57 3.22 -8.81 3.32
CA LEU A 57 4.24 -7.91 3.82
C LEU A 57 5.49 -8.07 2.95
N PRO A 58 6.07 -6.98 2.44
CA PRO A 58 7.39 -7.07 1.85
C PRO A 58 8.28 -7.73 2.89
N ALA A 59 9.02 -8.78 2.50
CA ALA A 59 10.04 -9.36 3.36
C ALA A 59 10.82 -8.18 3.92
N GLY A 60 10.76 -8.01 5.26
CA GLY A 60 11.05 -6.73 5.89
C GLY A 60 12.29 -6.08 5.31
N GLU A 61 12.29 -4.75 5.21
CA GLU A 61 13.40 -3.88 4.80
C GLU A 61 14.71 -4.23 5.54
N GLY A 62 15.28 -5.36 5.18
CA GLY A 62 16.10 -6.19 6.05
C GLY A 62 16.91 -7.21 5.24
N ALA A 63 16.75 -7.23 3.92
CA ALA A 63 17.94 -7.26 3.08
C ALA A 63 18.36 -5.81 2.80
N SER A 64 18.86 -5.14 3.85
CA SER A 64 19.96 -4.18 3.73
C SER A 64 21.16 -4.92 3.13
N ARG A 65 21.02 -5.39 1.89
CA ARG A 65 22.17 -5.54 1.03
C ARG A 65 22.53 -4.09 0.80
N GLN A 66 23.51 -3.60 1.58
CA GLN A 66 24.07 -2.27 1.47
C GLN A 66 24.08 -1.97 -0.03
N ALA A 67 23.12 -1.16 -0.50
CA ALA A 67 23.15 -0.78 -1.89
C ALA A 67 24.54 -0.16 -2.04
N PRO A 68 25.30 -0.47 -3.11
CA PRO A 68 26.54 0.26 -3.35
C PRO A 68 26.25 1.75 -3.18
N SER A 69 27.24 2.55 -2.77
CA SER A 69 27.08 4.00 -2.59
C SER A 69 26.78 4.65 -3.94
N LEU A 70 25.57 4.43 -4.42
CA LEU A 70 25.04 4.88 -5.68
C LEU A 70 24.61 6.32 -5.43
N SER A 71 24.87 7.16 -6.41
CA SER A 71 24.28 8.48 -6.46
C SER A 71 22.74 8.36 -6.37
N THR A 72 22.10 9.45 -5.96
CA THR A 72 20.64 9.53 -5.92
C THR A 72 20.01 9.25 -7.28
N ALA A 73 20.67 9.64 -8.37
CA ALA A 73 20.25 9.37 -9.75
C ALA A 73 20.23 7.87 -10.06
N GLU A 74 21.30 7.14 -9.73
CA GLU A 74 21.40 5.69 -9.95
C GLU A 74 20.40 4.91 -9.09
N THR A 75 20.17 5.37 -7.86
CA THR A 75 19.15 4.79 -6.97
C THR A 75 17.74 4.96 -7.54
N ASN A 76 17.44 6.11 -8.15
CA ASN A 76 16.14 6.34 -8.77
C ASN A 76 15.91 5.45 -9.99
N LEU A 77 16.94 5.15 -10.80
CA LEU A 77 16.80 4.24 -11.94
C LEU A 77 16.43 2.80 -11.54
N GLN A 78 16.77 2.39 -10.32
CA GLN A 78 16.47 1.06 -9.79
C GLN A 78 15.11 0.98 -9.11
N ARG A 79 14.49 2.13 -8.79
CA ARG A 79 13.17 2.17 -8.18
C ARG A 79 12.08 1.91 -9.22
N PRO A 80 11.07 1.09 -8.90
CA PRO A 80 9.93 0.92 -9.78
C PRO A 80 9.19 2.25 -9.93
N SER A 81 8.62 2.50 -11.11
CA SER A 81 7.93 3.77 -11.42
C SER A 81 6.79 4.11 -10.46
N ASN A 82 6.18 3.10 -9.82
CA ASN A 82 5.17 3.28 -8.79
C ASN A 82 5.69 4.01 -7.54
N GLN A 83 6.96 3.83 -7.18
CA GLN A 83 7.58 4.54 -6.05
C GLN A 83 8.01 5.97 -6.40
N LEU A 84 8.24 6.23 -7.69
CA LEU A 84 8.68 7.53 -8.17
C LEU A 84 7.51 8.46 -8.55
N GLY A 85 6.27 7.99 -8.44
CA GLY A 85 5.08 8.71 -8.91
C GLY A 85 5.05 8.91 -10.43
N LEU A 86 5.86 8.14 -11.17
CA LEU A 86 5.94 8.23 -12.63
C LEU A 86 4.87 7.36 -13.29
N TYR A 87 4.64 7.60 -14.58
CA TYR A 87 3.72 6.80 -15.38
C TYR A 87 4.09 5.31 -15.30
N ASN A 88 3.08 4.48 -15.03
CA ASN A 88 3.17 3.03 -15.08
C ASN A 88 1.99 2.47 -15.87
N ARG A 89 2.29 1.82 -16.99
CA ARG A 89 1.28 1.23 -17.87
C ARG A 89 0.47 0.14 -17.15
N ALA A 90 1.12 -0.78 -16.45
CA ALA A 90 0.43 -1.85 -15.73
C ALA A 90 -0.50 -1.27 -14.64
N ALA A 91 -0.05 -0.24 -13.92
CA ALA A 91 -0.89 0.43 -12.93
C ALA A 91 -2.13 1.11 -13.57
N LEU A 92 -1.96 1.72 -14.76
CA LEU A 92 -3.07 2.32 -15.49
C LEU A 92 -4.03 1.27 -16.05
N GLU A 93 -3.52 0.16 -16.58
CA GLU A 93 -4.31 -1.00 -17.02
C GLU A 93 -5.16 -1.55 -15.85
N HIS A 94 -4.59 -1.66 -14.65
CA HIS A 94 -5.33 -2.07 -13.46
C HIS A 94 -6.42 -1.09 -13.04
N ARG A 95 -6.17 0.22 -13.14
CA ARG A 95 -7.18 1.25 -12.78
C ARG A 95 -8.32 1.32 -13.80
N MET A 96 -8.02 1.15 -15.08
CA MET A 96 -9.01 1.27 -16.16
C MET A 96 -9.77 -0.05 -16.40
N GLY A 97 -9.14 -1.19 -16.14
CA GLY A 97 -9.68 -2.51 -16.46
C GLY A 97 -9.93 -2.66 -17.96
N ASN A 98 -11.09 -3.20 -18.33
CA ASN A 98 -11.48 -3.39 -19.73
C ASN A 98 -11.61 -2.07 -20.53
N ALA A 99 -11.63 -0.92 -19.84
CA ALA A 99 -11.70 0.39 -20.49
C ALA A 99 -10.33 0.91 -20.96
N PHE A 100 -9.23 0.21 -20.68
CA PHE A 100 -7.89 0.63 -21.08
C PHE A 100 -7.76 0.73 -22.61
N GLY A 101 -7.37 1.91 -23.11
CA GLY A 101 -7.27 2.18 -24.55
C GLY A 101 -8.61 2.31 -25.28
N LYS A 102 -9.75 2.30 -24.56
CA LYS A 102 -11.10 2.47 -25.13
C LYS A 102 -11.85 3.68 -24.57
N SER A 103 -11.56 4.07 -23.33
CA SER A 103 -12.20 5.22 -22.66
C SER A 103 -11.16 6.02 -21.87
N VAL A 104 -11.53 7.26 -21.52
CA VAL A 104 -10.85 8.10 -20.53
C VAL A 104 -11.34 7.86 -19.10
N THR A 105 -12.45 7.14 -18.95
CA THR A 105 -13.04 6.78 -17.64
C THR A 105 -12.85 5.29 -17.32
N PRO A 106 -12.61 4.91 -16.05
CA PRO A 106 -12.52 3.52 -15.63
C PRO A 106 -13.79 2.70 -15.89
N GLN A 107 -13.63 1.38 -15.99
CA GLN A 107 -14.77 0.46 -16.05
C GLN A 107 -15.60 0.55 -14.76
N ARG A 108 -16.84 1.05 -14.88
CA ARG A 108 -17.83 0.96 -13.80
C ARG A 108 -18.78 -0.21 -14.08
N PRO A 109 -19.08 -1.07 -13.09
CA PRO A 109 -20.19 -1.99 -13.22
C PRO A 109 -21.48 -1.22 -13.52
N PRO A 110 -22.38 -1.77 -14.35
CA PRO A 110 -23.69 -1.19 -14.53
C PRO A 110 -24.39 -1.10 -13.17
N PRO A 111 -25.22 -0.05 -12.94
CA PRO A 111 -26.01 0.02 -11.72
C PRO A 111 -26.84 -1.26 -11.57
N PRO A 112 -26.97 -1.79 -10.34
CA PRO A 112 -27.81 -2.96 -10.11
C PRO A 112 -29.25 -2.64 -10.55
N ALA A 113 -29.93 -3.62 -11.13
CA ALA A 113 -31.33 -3.48 -11.48
C ALA A 113 -32.15 -3.14 -10.21
N PRO A 114 -33.16 -2.27 -10.31
CA PRO A 114 -34.01 -1.96 -9.17
C PRO A 114 -34.66 -3.26 -8.67
N VAL A 115 -34.43 -3.59 -7.41
CA VAL A 115 -35.09 -4.72 -6.74
C VAL A 115 -36.41 -4.23 -6.16
N SER A 116 -37.52 -4.83 -6.60
CA SER A 116 -38.83 -4.55 -6.02
C SER A 116 -38.91 -5.20 -4.63
N PRO A 117 -39.29 -4.48 -3.56
CA PRO A 117 -39.46 -5.06 -2.23
C PRO A 117 -40.61 -6.08 -2.16
N LEU A 118 -41.47 -6.12 -3.17
CA LEU A 118 -42.62 -7.00 -3.28
C LEU A 118 -42.35 -8.27 -4.11
N LEU A 119 -41.24 -8.34 -4.85
CA LEU A 119 -40.92 -9.50 -5.67
C LEU A 119 -39.66 -10.19 -5.15
N PRO A 120 -39.64 -11.54 -5.09
CA PRO A 120 -38.42 -12.27 -4.74
C PRO A 120 -37.31 -12.02 -5.78
N PRO A 121 -36.03 -11.99 -5.36
CA PRO A 121 -34.93 -11.74 -6.26
C PRO A 121 -34.84 -12.84 -7.34
N PRO A 122 -34.45 -12.48 -8.58
CA PRO A 122 -34.29 -13.46 -9.64
C PRO A 122 -33.20 -14.46 -9.29
N LEU A 123 -33.43 -15.74 -9.60
CA LEU A 123 -32.47 -16.82 -9.38
C LEU A 123 -31.22 -16.61 -10.26
N PRO A 124 -30.00 -16.85 -9.75
CA PRO A 124 -28.78 -16.72 -10.53
C PRO A 124 -28.78 -17.74 -11.70
N PRO A 125 -28.19 -17.39 -12.86
CA PRO A 125 -28.03 -18.32 -13.97
C PRO A 125 -27.16 -19.52 -13.54
N ARG A 126 -27.53 -20.73 -14.01
CA ARG A 126 -26.77 -21.98 -13.82
C ARG A 126 -25.46 -21.98 -14.60
#